data_AF-A0AAN6WC19-F1
#
_entry.id   AF-A0AAN6WC19-F1
#
_cell.length_a   1.000
_cell.length_b   1.000
_cell.length_c   1.000
_cell.angle_alpha   90.00
_cell.angle_beta   90.00
_cell.angle_gamma   90.00
#
_symmetry.space_group_name_H-M   'P 1'
#
loop_
_entity.id
_entity.type
_entity.pdbx_description
1 polymer ?
#
loop_
_entity_poly.entity_id
_entity_poly.type
_entity_poly.pdbx_seq_one_letter_code
_entity_poly.pdbx_strand_id
1 'polypeptide(L)'
;MSDAPAPAPAPAPVVRKFKASDLPLTQAKRAAVDSLAHSFKKKGGYDAERKQVWAKFETSDYEAQVTKHILEVAEKEIDKNPTQLLTLERTKAAALIDGALDRSGVYQKAEEAISSLINRGAIEAQLRELRRAEIGDEEAEKERLLGAKTDEEYAAETAARREERERVRAELQAVEEKKRQLEREIKEKEDAKRREEEKAAREARRKKEKE
;
A
#
# COMPACT_ATOMS: atom_id res chain seq x y z
N MET A 1 2.06 34.21 -42.46
CA MET A 1 1.50 32.93 -41.99
C MET A 1 2.02 32.73 -40.58
N SER A 2 1.10 32.49 -39.65
CA SER A 2 1.31 32.46 -38.20
C SER A 2 2.23 31.31 -37.80
N ASP A 3 3.34 31.65 -37.17
CA ASP A 3 4.28 30.72 -36.54
C ASP A 3 3.62 30.17 -35.27
N ALA A 4 3.26 28.88 -35.28
CA ALA A 4 2.66 28.22 -34.13
C ALA A 4 3.77 27.85 -33.14
N PRO A 5 3.63 28.15 -31.84
CA PRO A 5 4.65 27.83 -30.85
C PRO A 5 4.82 26.31 -30.73
N ALA A 6 6.07 25.86 -30.75
CA ALA A 6 6.44 24.46 -30.61
C ALA A 6 5.83 23.85 -29.32
N PRO A 7 5.35 22.59 -29.37
CA PRO A 7 4.77 21.92 -28.22
C PRO A 7 5.80 21.81 -27.09
N ALA A 8 5.40 22.21 -25.88
CA ALA A 8 6.23 22.14 -24.68
C ALA A 8 6.69 20.69 -24.43
N PRO A 9 7.93 20.47 -23.96
CA PRO A 9 8.43 19.14 -23.65
C PRO A 9 7.55 18.48 -22.60
N ALA A 10 7.15 17.23 -22.84
CA ALA A 10 6.38 16.44 -21.89
C ALA A 10 7.12 16.37 -20.55
N PRO A 11 6.43 16.56 -19.41
CA PRO A 11 7.08 16.53 -18.11
C PRO A 11 7.73 15.16 -17.89
N ALA A 12 9.02 15.16 -17.57
CA ALA A 12 9.75 13.94 -17.21
C ALA A 12 8.99 13.19 -16.10
N PRO A 13 8.94 11.85 -16.14
CA PRO A 13 8.23 11.06 -15.15
C PRO A 13 8.73 11.42 -13.75
N VAL A 14 7.85 11.94 -12.91
CA VAL A 14 8.19 12.30 -11.53
C VAL A 14 8.44 10.99 -10.78
N VAL A 15 9.72 10.65 -10.58
CA VAL A 15 10.13 9.50 -9.78
C VAL A 15 9.73 9.77 -8.33
N ARG A 16 8.51 9.39 -7.96
CA ARG A 16 8.03 9.50 -6.58
C ARG A 16 8.82 8.53 -5.72
N LYS A 17 9.60 9.07 -4.79
CA LYS A 17 10.28 8.28 -3.77
C LYS A 17 9.26 7.83 -2.73
N PHE A 18 8.70 6.64 -2.91
CA PHE A 18 7.82 6.04 -1.91
C PHE A 18 8.65 5.66 -0.67
N LYS A 19 8.29 6.22 0.49
CA LYS A 19 8.90 5.86 1.77
C LYS A 19 7.96 4.96 2.56
N ALA A 20 8.51 4.14 3.46
CA ALA A 20 7.69 3.37 4.40
C ALA A 20 6.76 4.26 5.24
N SER A 21 7.16 5.52 5.48
CA SER A 21 6.34 6.54 6.17
C SER A 21 5.03 6.87 5.47
N ASP A 22 4.96 6.68 4.16
CA ASP A 22 3.81 7.08 3.34
C ASP A 22 2.71 6.01 3.34
N LEU A 23 3.01 4.82 3.89
CA LEU A 23 2.06 3.72 3.99
C LEU A 23 1.27 3.79 5.30
N PRO A 24 -0.04 3.46 5.27
CA PRO A 24 -0.90 3.37 6.46
C PRO A 24 -0.62 2.09 7.27
N LEU A 25 0.66 1.86 7.60
CA LEU A 25 1.15 0.73 8.38
C LEU A 25 1.47 1.19 9.81
N THR A 26 1.58 0.23 10.73
CA THR A 26 2.07 0.49 12.09
C THR A 26 3.55 0.87 12.06
N GLN A 27 4.01 1.66 13.04
CA GLN A 27 5.41 2.09 13.13
C GLN A 27 6.39 0.91 13.11
N ALA A 28 6.07 -0.17 13.84
CA ALA A 28 6.88 -1.39 13.86
C ALA A 28 7.04 -2.02 12.47
N LYS A 29 5.95 -2.11 11.69
CA LYS A 29 5.99 -2.64 10.32
C LYS A 29 6.80 -1.75 9.38
N ARG A 30 6.70 -0.42 9.51
CA ARG A 30 7.51 0.52 8.72
C ARG A 30 9.00 0.36 9.01
N ALA A 31 9.38 0.29 10.29
CA ALA A 31 10.76 0.09 10.70
C ALA A 31 11.33 -1.26 10.22
N ALA A 32 10.53 -2.32 10.21
CA ALA A 32 10.93 -3.60 9.65
C ALA A 32 11.23 -3.53 8.14
N VAL A 33 10.39 -2.83 7.37
CA VAL A 33 10.62 -2.61 5.94
C VAL A 33 11.90 -1.81 5.69
N ASP A 34 12.12 -0.73 6.44
CA ASP A 34 13.33 0.08 6.31
C ASP A 34 14.61 -0.70 6.69
N SER A 35 14.54 -1.53 7.74
CA SER A 35 15.63 -2.43 8.13
C SER A 35 15.93 -3.45 7.04
N LEU A 36 14.91 -4.08 6.45
CA LEU A 36 15.08 -5.03 5.35
C LEU A 36 15.75 -4.40 4.14
N ALA A 37 15.32 -3.19 3.74
CA ALA A 37 15.95 -2.45 2.66
C ALA A 37 17.43 -2.12 2.97
N HIS A 38 17.72 -1.75 4.22
CA HIS A 38 19.09 -1.50 4.66
C HIS A 38 19.96 -2.78 4.65
N SER A 39 19.44 -3.88 5.19
CA SER A 39 20.09 -5.20 5.18
C SER A 39 20.36 -5.68 3.75
N PHE A 40 19.38 -5.55 2.85
CA PHE A 40 19.51 -5.91 1.44
C PHE A 40 20.62 -5.12 0.75
N LYS A 41 20.68 -3.81 1.02
CA LYS A 41 21.77 -2.96 0.53
C LYS A 41 23.12 -3.37 1.09
N LYS A 42 23.20 -3.59 2.41
CA LYS A 42 24.45 -3.93 3.11
C LYS A 42 25.01 -5.27 2.64
N LYS A 43 24.15 -6.26 2.34
CA LYS A 43 24.57 -7.57 1.81
C LYS A 43 24.85 -7.56 0.29
N GLY A 44 24.76 -6.40 -0.37
CA GLY A 44 25.11 -6.26 -1.78
C GLY A 44 24.02 -6.66 -2.77
N GLY A 45 22.77 -6.82 -2.33
CA GLY A 45 21.65 -7.21 -3.21
C GLY A 45 21.48 -6.28 -4.42
N TYR A 46 21.64 -4.96 -4.23
CA TYR A 46 21.60 -4.01 -5.35
C TYR A 46 22.71 -4.21 -6.39
N ASP A 47 23.93 -4.53 -5.95
CA ASP A 47 25.04 -4.76 -6.87
C ASP A 47 24.87 -6.07 -7.64
N ALA A 48 24.38 -7.11 -6.95
CA ALA A 48 24.07 -8.41 -7.56
C ALA A 48 22.99 -8.27 -8.64
N GLU A 49 21.87 -7.62 -8.33
CA GLU A 49 20.79 -7.37 -9.29
C GLU A 49 21.26 -6.49 -10.46
N ARG A 50 22.04 -5.43 -10.18
CA ARG A 50 22.61 -4.58 -11.24
C ARG A 50 23.46 -5.39 -12.20
N LYS A 51 24.35 -6.25 -11.68
CA LYS A 51 25.20 -7.14 -12.51
C LYS A 51 24.36 -8.12 -13.31
N GLN A 52 23.31 -8.69 -12.70
CA GLN A 52 22.44 -9.63 -13.39
C GLN A 52 21.64 -8.95 -14.51
N VAL A 53 21.09 -7.76 -14.27
CA VAL A 53 20.39 -6.97 -15.28
C VAL A 53 21.34 -6.60 -16.42
N TRP A 54 22.57 -6.18 -16.09
CA TRP A 54 23.59 -5.87 -17.10
C TRP A 54 23.94 -7.09 -17.96
N ALA A 55 24.19 -8.25 -17.34
CA ALA A 55 24.47 -9.48 -18.07
C ALA A 55 23.29 -9.92 -18.97
N LYS A 56 22.04 -9.75 -18.50
CA LYS A 56 20.85 -10.00 -19.32
C LYS A 56 20.73 -9.02 -20.48
N PHE A 57 21.11 -7.77 -20.26
CA PHE A 57 21.12 -6.75 -21.30
C PHE A 57 22.17 -7.07 -22.37
N GLU A 58 23.41 -7.39 -21.99
CA GLU A 58 24.49 -7.77 -22.94
C GLU A 58 24.18 -9.05 -23.73
N THR A 59 23.52 -10.03 -23.09
CA THR A 59 23.12 -11.27 -23.78
C THR A 59 21.90 -11.12 -24.67
N SER A 60 21.20 -9.99 -24.57
CA SER A 60 20.01 -9.71 -25.36
C SER A 60 20.32 -8.83 -26.57
N ASP A 61 19.45 -8.86 -27.57
CA ASP A 61 19.53 -7.95 -28.71
C ASP A 61 19.08 -6.51 -28.39
N TYR A 62 18.89 -6.15 -27.11
CA TYR A 62 18.43 -4.81 -26.73
C TYR A 62 19.47 -3.73 -27.07
N GLU A 63 20.78 -4.01 -26.96
CA GLU A 63 21.82 -3.06 -27.37
C GLU A 63 21.69 -2.72 -28.87
N ALA A 64 21.49 -3.74 -29.71
CA ALA A 64 21.31 -3.56 -31.14
C ALA A 64 20.02 -2.78 -31.46
N GLN A 65 18.92 -3.04 -30.74
CA GLN A 65 17.66 -2.32 -30.90
C GLN A 65 17.78 -0.84 -30.51
N VAL A 66 18.41 -0.54 -29.37
CA VAL A 66 18.63 0.83 -28.92
C VAL A 66 19.53 1.58 -29.90
N THR A 67 20.61 0.95 -30.36
CA THR A 67 21.51 1.53 -31.37
C THR A 67 20.78 1.82 -32.67
N LYS A 68 19.94 0.88 -33.14
CA LYS A 68 19.10 1.07 -34.34
C LYS A 68 18.18 2.27 -34.19
N HIS A 69 17.49 2.40 -33.05
CA HIS A 69 16.60 3.54 -32.81
C HIS A 69 17.34 4.87 -32.72
N ILE A 70 18.55 4.87 -32.13
CA ILE A 70 19.41 6.06 -32.10
C ILE A 70 19.76 6.49 -33.52
N LEU A 71 20.18 5.55 -34.38
CA LEU A 71 20.51 5.82 -35.77
C LEU A 71 19.31 6.34 -36.56
N GLU A 72 18.14 5.71 -36.43
CA GLU A 72 16.91 6.14 -37.12
C GLU A 72 16.51 7.58 -36.78
N VAL A 73 16.70 8.00 -35.52
CA VAL A 73 16.40 9.38 -35.11
C VAL A 73 17.51 10.33 -35.60
N ALA A 74 18.77 9.93 -35.50
CA ALA A 74 19.88 10.74 -35.98
C ALA A 74 19.78 11.01 -37.49
N GLU A 75 19.46 9.99 -38.29
CA GLU A 75 19.23 10.12 -39.74
C GLU A 75 18.10 11.11 -40.04
N LYS A 76 16.96 10.97 -39.36
CA LYS A 76 15.83 11.91 -39.51
C LYS A 76 16.19 13.35 -39.14
N GLU A 77 17.05 13.55 -38.14
CA GLU A 77 17.48 14.90 -37.76
C GLU A 77 18.48 15.48 -38.75
N ILE A 78 19.38 14.65 -39.31
CA ILE A 78 20.28 15.03 -40.40
C ILE A 78 19.48 15.44 -41.64
N ASP A 79 18.45 14.67 -42.00
CA ASP A 79 17.59 14.98 -43.15
C ASP A 79 16.80 16.29 -42.97
N LYS A 80 16.36 16.58 -41.74
CA LYS A 80 15.64 17.82 -41.42
C LYS A 80 16.55 19.04 -41.39
N ASN A 81 17.74 18.92 -40.80
CA ASN A 81 18.63 20.05 -40.53
C ASN A 81 20.07 19.79 -41.04
N PRO A 82 20.26 19.52 -42.35
CA PRO A 82 21.55 19.07 -42.88
C PRO A 82 22.63 20.14 -42.79
N THR A 83 22.29 21.39 -43.12
CA THR A 83 23.25 22.51 -43.07
C THR A 83 23.68 22.80 -41.65
N GLN A 84 22.80 22.67 -40.66
CA GLN A 84 23.15 22.88 -39.26
C GLN A 84 24.04 21.73 -38.76
N LEU A 85 23.63 20.48 -38.95
CA LEU A 85 24.34 19.35 -38.35
C LEU A 85 25.65 18.99 -39.06
N LEU A 86 25.76 19.20 -40.37
CA LEU A 86 26.95 18.81 -41.15
C LEU A 86 28.02 19.92 -41.23
N THR A 87 27.68 21.18 -40.93
CA THR A 87 28.65 22.29 -40.92
C THR A 87 29.19 22.60 -39.53
N LEU A 88 28.46 22.22 -38.48
CA LEU A 88 28.88 22.40 -37.09
C LEU A 88 29.98 21.40 -36.70
N GLU A 89 30.79 21.82 -35.71
CA GLU A 89 31.71 20.94 -34.98
C GLU A 89 31.01 19.66 -34.52
N ARG A 90 31.66 18.51 -34.70
CA ARG A 90 31.10 17.18 -34.40
C ARG A 90 30.48 17.10 -33.00
N THR A 91 31.10 17.73 -32.01
CA THR A 91 30.63 17.75 -30.62
C THR A 91 29.33 18.53 -30.45
N LYS A 92 29.16 19.65 -31.17
CA LYS A 92 27.93 20.45 -31.15
C LYS A 92 26.80 19.75 -31.90
N ALA A 93 27.11 19.13 -33.04
CA ALA A 93 26.14 18.32 -33.78
C ALA A 93 25.65 17.13 -32.94
N ALA A 94 26.57 16.42 -32.26
CA ALA A 94 26.22 15.33 -31.36
C ALA A 94 25.29 15.78 -30.22
N ALA A 95 25.55 16.94 -29.60
CA ALA A 95 24.68 17.47 -28.55
C ALA A 95 23.27 17.83 -29.05
N LEU A 96 23.14 18.31 -30.30
CA LEU A 96 21.83 18.60 -30.90
C LEU A 96 21.04 17.31 -31.19
N ILE A 97 21.71 16.28 -31.71
CA ILE A 97 21.12 14.96 -31.93
C ILE A 97 20.73 14.32 -30.61
N ASP A 98 21.58 14.41 -29.58
CA ASP A 98 21.30 13.89 -28.24
C ASP A 98 20.04 14.52 -27.63
N GLY A 99 19.91 15.85 -27.74
CA GLY A 99 18.69 16.54 -27.34
C GLY A 99 17.46 16.10 -28.15
N ALA A 100 17.62 15.73 -29.41
CA ALA A 100 16.53 15.19 -30.22
C ALA A 100 16.16 13.75 -29.83
N LEU A 101 17.15 12.92 -29.46
CA LEU A 101 16.94 11.58 -28.94
C LEU A 101 16.11 11.61 -27.67
N ASP A 102 16.44 12.50 -26.73
CA ASP A 102 15.69 12.68 -25.48
C ASP A 102 14.23 13.08 -25.74
N ARG A 103 14.00 14.04 -26.65
CA ARG A 103 12.63 14.43 -27.05
C ARG A 103 11.86 13.33 -27.78
N SER A 104 12.56 12.45 -28.50
CA SER A 104 11.95 11.37 -29.29
C SER A 104 11.53 10.17 -28.46
N GLY A 105 11.89 10.11 -27.17
CA GLY A 105 11.48 9.03 -26.30
C GLY A 105 12.43 7.82 -26.31
N VAL A 106 13.57 7.88 -27.01
CA VAL A 106 14.44 6.70 -27.20
C VAL A 106 15.05 6.24 -25.87
N TYR A 107 15.51 7.18 -25.03
CA TYR A 107 16.06 6.86 -23.72
C TYR A 107 15.01 6.29 -22.77
N GLN A 108 13.79 6.83 -22.79
CA GLN A 108 12.68 6.35 -21.97
C GLN A 108 12.32 4.90 -22.35
N LYS A 109 12.26 4.58 -23.65
CA LYS A 109 12.03 3.20 -24.12
C LYS A 109 13.15 2.25 -23.70
N ALA A 110 14.40 2.71 -23.76
CA ALA A 110 15.55 1.93 -23.27
C ALA A 110 15.47 1.69 -21.76
N GLU A 111 15.09 2.70 -20.98
CA GLU A 111 14.88 2.59 -19.53
C GLU A 111 13.75 1.61 -19.18
N GLU A 112 12.64 1.62 -19.93
CA GLU A 112 11.53 0.68 -19.79
C GLU A 112 11.99 -0.77 -20.09
N ALA A 113 12.76 -0.96 -21.16
CA ALA A 113 13.33 -2.26 -21.49
C ALA A 113 14.24 -2.78 -20.37
N ILE A 114 15.15 -1.94 -19.87
CA ILE A 114 16.02 -2.29 -18.73
C ILE A 114 15.20 -2.58 -17.48
N SER A 115 14.17 -1.77 -17.20
CA SER A 115 13.27 -1.98 -16.07
C SER A 115 12.51 -3.30 -16.14
N SER A 116 12.18 -3.77 -17.34
CA SER A 116 11.54 -5.07 -17.54
C SER A 116 12.46 -6.26 -17.23
N LEU A 117 13.78 -6.07 -17.32
CA LEU A 117 14.77 -7.12 -17.00
C LEU A 117 14.95 -7.34 -15.49
N ILE A 118 14.50 -6.38 -14.66
CA ILE A 118 14.57 -6.46 -13.20
C ILE A 118 13.60 -7.52 -12.71
N ASN A 119 14.14 -8.60 -12.14
CA ASN A 119 13.33 -9.70 -11.61
C ASN A 119 12.85 -9.38 -10.19
N ARG A 120 11.70 -8.72 -10.09
CA ARG A 120 11.07 -8.38 -8.79
C ARG A 120 10.85 -9.60 -7.90
N GLY A 121 10.51 -10.75 -8.47
CA GLY A 121 10.29 -11.98 -7.71
C GLY A 121 11.57 -12.55 -7.10
N ALA A 122 12.70 -12.46 -7.81
CA ALA A 122 14.01 -12.85 -7.26
C ALA A 122 14.43 -11.94 -6.10
N ILE A 123 14.26 -10.63 -6.26
CA ILE A 123 14.51 -9.64 -5.21
C ILE A 123 13.65 -9.92 -3.99
N GLU A 124 12.36 -10.20 -4.19
CA GLU A 124 11.44 -10.52 -3.10
C GLU A 124 11.85 -11.82 -2.38
N ALA A 125 12.25 -12.86 -3.10
CA ALA A 125 12.74 -14.09 -2.51
C ALA A 125 13.98 -13.85 -1.62
N GLN A 126 14.94 -13.06 -2.11
CA GLN A 126 16.11 -12.65 -1.32
C GLN A 126 15.71 -11.84 -0.08
N LEU A 127 14.77 -10.90 -0.21
CA LEU A 127 14.26 -10.14 0.94
C LEU A 127 13.58 -11.04 1.98
N ARG A 128 12.83 -12.06 1.54
CA ARG A 128 12.22 -13.04 2.44
C ARG A 128 13.27 -13.91 3.14
N GLU A 129 14.34 -14.29 2.45
CA GLU A 129 15.48 -14.97 3.07
C GLU A 129 16.17 -14.12 4.12
N LEU A 130 16.37 -12.83 3.85
CA LEU A 130 16.87 -11.88 4.84
C LEU A 130 15.95 -11.79 6.05
N ARG A 131 14.63 -11.72 5.82
CA ARG A 131 13.65 -11.66 6.91
C ARG A 131 13.67 -12.94 7.75
N ARG A 132 13.69 -14.13 7.12
CA ARG A 132 13.84 -15.41 7.82
C ARG A 132 15.09 -15.46 8.69
N ALA A 133 16.22 -14.93 8.20
CA ALA A 133 17.45 -14.86 8.98
C ALA A 133 17.39 -13.85 10.16
N GLU A 134 16.52 -12.84 10.09
CA GLU A 134 16.38 -11.82 11.15
C GLU A 134 15.39 -12.22 12.26
N ILE A 135 14.26 -12.83 11.92
CA ILE A 135 13.17 -13.15 12.88
C ILE A 135 12.93 -14.65 13.07
N GLY A 136 13.58 -15.51 12.28
CA GLY A 136 13.37 -16.95 12.28
C GLY A 136 12.26 -17.42 11.34
N ASP A 137 12.29 -18.72 11.01
CA ASP A 137 11.43 -19.31 9.97
C ASP A 137 9.94 -19.29 10.35
N GLU A 138 9.61 -19.57 11.61
CA GLU A 138 8.22 -19.65 12.07
C GLU A 138 7.50 -18.30 12.06
N GLU A 139 8.17 -17.24 12.51
CA GLU A 139 7.60 -15.89 12.52
C GLU A 139 7.51 -15.31 11.10
N ALA A 140 8.53 -15.55 10.28
CA ALA A 140 8.53 -15.12 8.88
C ALA A 140 7.41 -15.78 8.07
N GLU A 141 7.11 -17.06 8.31
CA GLU A 141 6.02 -17.74 7.60
C GLU A 141 4.65 -17.22 8.04
N LYS A 142 4.47 -16.87 9.32
CA LYS A 142 3.24 -16.19 9.79
C LYS A 142 3.08 -14.82 9.12
N GLU A 143 4.14 -14.02 9.04
CA GLU A 143 4.12 -12.74 8.31
C GLU A 143 3.76 -12.95 6.83
N ARG A 144 4.33 -13.98 6.19
CA ARG A 144 4.05 -14.32 4.79
C ARG A 144 2.58 -14.70 4.58
N LEU A 145 2.02 -15.56 5.42
CA LEU A 145 0.62 -15.98 5.35
C LEU A 145 -0.33 -14.81 5.56
N LEU A 146 -0.04 -13.92 6.51
CA LEU A 146 -0.82 -12.71 6.73
C LEU A 146 -0.75 -11.75 5.52
N GLY A 147 0.42 -11.64 4.90
CA GLY A 147 0.62 -10.84 3.69
C GLY A 147 0.00 -11.45 2.43
N ALA A 148 -0.18 -12.77 2.38
CA ALA A 148 -0.76 -13.49 1.25
C ALA A 148 -2.29 -13.53 1.26
N LYS A 149 -2.94 -13.01 2.31
CA LYS A 149 -4.40 -12.93 2.39
C LYS A 149 -4.97 -12.13 1.22
N THR A 150 -5.96 -12.71 0.57
CA THR A 150 -6.70 -12.07 -0.53
C THR A 150 -7.69 -11.03 -0.01
N ASP A 151 -8.11 -10.11 -0.87
CA ASP A 151 -9.11 -9.10 -0.52
C ASP A 151 -10.43 -9.72 -0.06
N GLU A 152 -10.81 -10.86 -0.64
CA GLU A 152 -12.01 -11.63 -0.26
C GLU A 152 -11.89 -12.19 1.17
N GLU A 153 -10.74 -12.76 1.52
CA GLU A 153 -10.48 -13.25 2.87
C GLU A 153 -10.46 -12.10 3.90
N TYR A 154 -9.90 -10.95 3.53
CA TYR A 154 -9.94 -9.74 4.36
C TYR A 154 -11.37 -9.24 4.58
N ALA A 155 -12.20 -9.26 3.53
CA ALA A 155 -13.60 -8.87 3.62
C ALA A 155 -14.37 -9.82 4.55
N ALA A 156 -14.17 -11.14 4.39
CA ALA A 156 -14.80 -12.15 5.24
C ALA A 156 -14.39 -12.01 6.71
N GLU A 157 -13.09 -11.86 7.00
CA GLU A 157 -12.58 -11.64 8.36
C GLU A 157 -13.17 -10.36 8.99
N THR A 158 -13.28 -9.30 8.19
CA THR A 158 -13.86 -8.03 8.66
C THR A 158 -15.36 -8.15 8.92
N ALA A 159 -16.10 -8.86 8.08
CA ALA A 159 -17.52 -9.14 8.26
C ALA A 159 -17.76 -9.98 9.52
N ALA A 160 -17.00 -11.06 9.71
CA ALA A 160 -17.08 -11.90 10.90
C ALA A 160 -16.82 -11.10 12.19
N ARG A 161 -15.80 -10.22 12.20
CA ARG A 161 -15.54 -9.32 13.33
C ARG A 161 -16.67 -8.32 13.58
N ARG A 162 -17.36 -7.86 12.54
CA ARG A 162 -18.52 -6.96 12.68
C ARG A 162 -19.70 -7.73 13.28
N GLU A 163 -19.99 -8.92 12.77
CA GLU A 163 -21.04 -9.79 13.30
C GLU A 163 -20.79 -10.13 14.78
N GLU A 164 -19.56 -10.49 15.14
CA GLU A 164 -19.19 -10.74 16.53
C GLU A 164 -19.43 -9.50 17.41
N ARG A 165 -19.00 -8.32 16.96
CA ARG A 165 -19.27 -7.05 17.66
C ARG A 165 -20.75 -6.72 17.76
N GLU A 166 -21.56 -7.09 16.77
CA GLU A 166 -23.01 -6.92 16.79
C GLU A 166 -23.67 -7.89 17.76
N ARG A 167 -23.26 -9.16 17.79
CA ARG A 167 -23.71 -10.14 18.77
C ARG A 167 -23.40 -9.70 20.19
N VAL A 168 -22.15 -9.29 20.46
CA VAL A 168 -21.76 -8.78 21.78
C VAL A 168 -22.59 -7.55 22.17
N ARG A 169 -22.84 -6.62 21.24
CA ARG A 169 -23.69 -5.46 21.49
C ARG A 169 -25.14 -5.84 21.78
N ALA A 170 -25.72 -6.78 21.03
CA ALA A 170 -27.07 -7.26 21.23
C ALA A 170 -27.23 -8.00 22.57
N GLU A 171 -26.25 -8.83 22.94
CA GLU A 171 -26.23 -9.51 24.24
C GLU A 171 -26.16 -8.52 25.40
N LEU A 172 -25.29 -7.50 25.30
CA LEU A 172 -25.20 -6.44 26.30
C LEU A 172 -26.52 -5.67 26.44
N GLN A 173 -27.17 -5.34 25.31
CA GLN A 173 -28.49 -4.70 25.32
C GLN A 173 -29.56 -5.58 25.97
N ALA A 174 -29.60 -6.87 25.64
CA ALA A 174 -30.56 -7.81 26.22
C ALA A 174 -30.36 -7.98 27.74
N VAL A 175 -29.11 -7.99 28.21
CA VAL A 175 -28.80 -8.02 29.64
C VAL A 175 -29.25 -6.73 30.33
N GLU A 176 -29.02 -5.57 29.71
CA GLU A 176 -29.47 -4.29 30.26
C GLU A 176 -31.00 -4.19 30.33
N GLU A 177 -31.72 -4.64 29.31
CA GLU A 177 -33.18 -4.67 29.30
C GLU A 177 -33.76 -5.59 30.38
N LYS A 178 -33.19 -6.80 30.54
CA LYS A 178 -33.58 -7.71 31.62
C LYS A 178 -33.35 -7.11 32.99
N LYS A 179 -32.21 -6.41 33.19
CA LYS A 179 -31.94 -5.69 34.44
C LYS A 179 -32.99 -4.63 34.72
N ARG A 180 -33.36 -3.82 33.72
CA ARG A 180 -34.41 -2.80 33.84
C ARG A 180 -35.78 -3.39 34.15
N GLN A 181 -36.12 -4.55 33.56
CA GLN A 181 -37.37 -5.25 33.85
C GLN A 181 -37.41 -5.76 35.29
N LEU A 182 -36.35 -6.42 35.74
CA LEU A 182 -36.25 -6.91 37.13
C LEU A 182 -36.32 -5.75 38.14
N GLU A 183 -35.66 -4.63 37.88
CA GLU A 183 -35.76 -3.43 38.73
C GLU A 183 -37.19 -2.89 38.81
N ARG A 184 -37.94 -2.89 37.70
CA ARG A 184 -39.36 -2.49 37.68
C ARG A 184 -40.22 -3.47 38.48
N GLU A 185 -40.04 -4.77 38.28
CA GLU A 185 -40.79 -5.80 39.02
C GLU A 185 -40.53 -5.75 40.53
N ILE A 186 -39.27 -5.53 40.94
CA ILE A 186 -38.90 -5.35 42.35
C ILE A 186 -39.62 -4.12 42.92
N LYS A 187 -39.56 -2.99 42.21
CA LYS A 187 -40.23 -1.76 42.64
C LYS A 187 -41.74 -1.91 42.75
N GLU A 188 -42.38 -2.58 41.79
CA GLU A 188 -43.82 -2.84 41.83
C GLU A 188 -44.22 -3.75 42.99
N LYS A 189 -43.43 -4.80 43.28
CA LYS A 189 -43.65 -5.68 44.43
C LYS A 189 -43.45 -4.96 45.76
N GLU A 190 -42.46 -4.09 45.86
CA GLU A 190 -42.24 -3.25 47.06
C GLU A 190 -43.37 -2.24 47.25
N ASP A 191 -43.82 -1.56 46.20
CA ASP A 191 -44.95 -0.63 46.27
C ASP A 191 -46.27 -1.35 46.61
N ALA A 192 -46.47 -2.58 46.10
CA ALA A 192 -47.63 -3.41 46.45
C ALA A 192 -47.61 -3.82 47.94
N LYS A 193 -46.47 -4.29 48.44
CA LYS A 193 -46.29 -4.61 49.87
C LYS A 193 -46.55 -3.39 50.76
N ARG A 194 -46.01 -2.22 50.40
CA ARG A 194 -46.25 -0.97 51.14
C ARG A 194 -47.74 -0.61 51.19
N ARG A 195 -48.47 -0.78 50.07
CA ARG A 195 -49.93 -0.54 50.02
C ARG A 195 -50.73 -1.54 50.85
N GLU A 196 -50.31 -2.80 50.90
CA GLU A 196 -50.95 -3.82 51.74
C GLU A 196 -50.71 -3.56 53.24
N GLU A 197 -49.49 -3.22 53.61
CA GLU A 197 -49.14 -2.82 54.99
C GLU A 197 -49.92 -1.57 55.43
N GLU A 198 -50.08 -0.58 54.55
CA GLU A 198 -50.87 0.62 54.82
C GLU A 198 -52.37 0.31 55.00
N LYS A 199 -52.94 -0.58 54.17
CA LYS A 199 -54.32 -1.05 54.31
C LYS A 199 -54.51 -1.82 55.61
N ALA A 200 -53.61 -2.75 55.94
CA ALA A 200 -53.66 -3.51 57.18
C ALA A 200 -53.55 -2.61 58.42
N ALA A 201 -52.67 -1.60 58.39
CA ALA A 201 -52.55 -0.60 59.45
C ALA A 201 -53.85 0.23 59.61
N ARG A 202 -54.50 0.60 58.49
CA ARG A 202 -55.77 1.34 58.50
C ARG A 202 -56.93 0.51 59.04
N GLU A 203 -56.98 -0.78 58.70
CA GLU A 203 -57.99 -1.71 59.25
C GLU A 203 -57.77 -2.00 60.73
N ALA A 204 -56.52 -2.14 61.17
CA ALA A 204 -56.18 -2.27 62.59
C ALA A 204 -56.61 -1.03 63.40
N ARG A 205 -56.43 0.18 62.85
CA ARG A 205 -56.93 1.42 63.48
C ARG A 205 -58.47 1.45 63.57
N ARG A 206 -59.17 1.03 62.51
CA ARG A 206 -60.65 0.96 62.50
C ARG A 206 -61.23 -0.07 63.49
N LYS A 207 -60.51 -1.15 63.78
CA LYS A 207 -60.92 -2.13 64.80
C LYS A 207 -60.73 -1.60 66.22
N LYS A 208 -59.70 -0.79 66.47
CA LYS A 208 -59.45 -0.16 67.78
C LYS A 208 -60.42 0.99 68.12
N GLU A 209 -61.11 1.57 67.14
CA GLU A 209 -62.13 2.62 67.36
C GLU A 209 -63.56 2.06 67.57
N LYS A 210 -63.76 0.74 67.43
CA LYS A 210 -65.06 0.06 67.60
C LYS A 210 -65.18 -0.76 68.89
N GLU A 211 -64.13 -0.72 69.73
CA GLU A 211 -64.10 -1.25 71.10
C GLU A 211 -64.23 -0.08 72.08
#